data_AF-A0A929C6F0-F1
#
_entry.id   AF-A0A929C6F0-F1
#
_cell.length_a   1.000
_cell.length_b   1.000
_cell.length_c   1.000
_cell.angle_alpha   90.00
_cell.angle_beta   90.00
_cell.angle_gamma   90.00
#
_symmetry.space_group_name_H-M   'P 1'
#
loop_
_entity.id
_entity.type
_entity.pdbx_description
1 polymer ?
#
loop_
_entity_poly.entity_id
_entity_poly.type
_entity_poly.pdbx_seq_one_letter_code
_entity_poly.pdbx_strand_id
1 'polypeptide(L)'
;MKKSILLLMVMFSTLIFAQENEKLALTPPMGWNSWNKFGCNVDENMIKEMADAMVSSGMKDAGYEYIVIDDCWQVSRDGLGNIIADPERFPSGMKALAGYVHSKG
;
A
#
# COMPACT_ATOMS: atom_id res chain seq x y z
N MET A 1 -15.05 -1.38 46.02
CA MET A 1 -15.52 -1.16 44.64
C MET A 1 -14.70 -0.13 43.86
N LYS A 2 -14.65 1.17 44.25
CA LYS A 2 -13.92 2.19 43.47
C LYS A 2 -12.41 1.93 43.32
N LYS A 3 -11.72 1.43 44.36
CA LYS A 3 -10.29 1.07 44.30
C LYS A 3 -10.02 -0.18 43.45
N SER A 4 -10.95 -1.14 43.44
CA SER A 4 -10.84 -2.37 42.63
C SER A 4 -11.04 -2.11 41.13
N ILE A 5 -11.91 -1.16 40.78
CA ILE A 5 -12.14 -0.71 39.39
C ILE A 5 -10.91 0.05 38.87
N LEU A 6 -10.27 0.88 39.69
CA LEU A 6 -9.03 1.58 39.33
C LEU A 6 -7.87 0.60 39.09
N LEU A 7 -7.77 -0.47 39.89
CA LEU A 7 -6.74 -1.50 39.71
C LEU A 7 -6.95 -2.33 38.43
N LEU A 8 -8.20 -2.59 38.03
CA LEU A 8 -8.52 -3.27 36.77
C LEU A 8 -8.18 -2.40 35.55
N MET A 9 -8.38 -1.09 35.61
CA MET A 9 -8.02 -0.18 34.53
C MET A 9 -6.50 -0.08 34.32
N VAL A 10 -5.70 -0.14 35.39
CA VAL A 10 -4.23 -0.10 35.31
C VAL A 10 -3.64 -1.40 34.74
N MET A 11 -4.32 -2.55 34.90
CA MET A 11 -3.88 -3.82 34.30
C MET A 11 -4.23 -3.96 32.82
N PHE A 12 -5.17 -3.17 32.29
CA PHE A 12 -5.54 -3.23 30.87
C PHE A 12 -4.67 -2.34 29.98
N SER A 13 -3.99 -1.35 30.56
CA SER A 13 -3.08 -0.44 29.85
C SER A 13 -1.69 -1.03 29.56
N THR A 14 -1.35 -2.19 30.11
CA THR A 14 -0.06 -2.88 29.85
C THR A 14 -0.08 -3.84 28.65
N LEU A 15 -1.19 -3.91 27.92
CA LEU A 15 -1.34 -4.73 26.69
C LEU A 15 -1.26 -3.90 25.39
N ILE A 16 -0.65 -2.72 25.45
CA ILE A 16 -0.38 -1.92 24.25
C ILE A 16 0.96 -2.37 23.67
N PHE A 17 0.93 -3.40 22.83
CA PHE A 17 2.05 -3.69 21.95
C PHE A 17 2.00 -2.71 20.78
N ALA A 18 3.03 -1.89 20.62
CA ALA A 18 3.28 -1.24 19.34
C ALA A 18 3.57 -2.34 18.30
N GLN A 19 2.99 -2.25 17.11
CA GLN A 19 3.30 -3.19 16.04
C GLN A 19 4.69 -2.86 15.48
N GLU A 20 5.72 -3.48 16.04
CA GLU A 20 7.06 -3.44 15.45
C GLU A 20 7.10 -4.36 14.23
N ASN A 21 7.27 -3.78 13.04
CA ASN A 21 7.56 -4.53 11.83
C ASN A 21 9.07 -4.72 11.71
N GLU A 22 9.67 -5.47 12.65
CA GLU A 22 11.14 -5.70 12.72
C GLU A 22 11.75 -6.32 11.45
N LYS A 23 10.92 -6.74 10.49
CA LYS A 23 11.35 -7.44 9.27
C LYS A 23 11.20 -6.62 7.98
N LEU A 24 10.63 -5.42 8.03
CA LEU A 24 10.46 -4.58 6.83
C LEU A 24 11.51 -3.48 6.79
N ALA A 25 11.94 -3.08 5.59
CA ALA A 25 12.86 -1.98 5.35
C ALA A 25 14.18 -2.06 6.16
N LEU A 26 14.75 -3.26 6.30
CA LEU A 26 16.09 -3.47 6.89
C LEU A 26 17.20 -2.78 6.08
N THR A 27 16.92 -2.51 4.81
CA THR A 27 17.68 -1.63 3.91
C THR A 27 16.74 -0.57 3.33
N PRO A 28 17.25 0.54 2.78
CA PRO A 28 16.41 1.51 2.08
C PRO A 28 15.54 0.82 1.02
N PRO A 29 14.22 1.04 1.01
CA PRO A 29 13.33 0.43 0.02
C PRO A 29 13.66 0.97 -1.38
N MET A 30 13.69 0.07 -2.35
CA MET A 30 14.00 0.39 -3.74
C MET A 30 12.80 0.07 -4.62
N GLY A 31 12.43 1.00 -5.50
CA GLY A 31 11.25 0.85 -6.32
C GLY A 31 11.04 2.01 -7.28
N TRP A 32 9.84 2.09 -7.81
CA TRP A 32 9.38 3.12 -8.73
C TRP A 32 8.13 3.81 -8.17
N ASN A 33 8.00 5.11 -8.42
CA ASN A 33 6.84 5.92 -8.06
C ASN A 33 6.31 6.67 -9.29
N SER A 34 4.98 6.71 -9.46
CA SER A 34 4.32 7.32 -10.62
C SER A 34 4.48 8.84 -10.75
N TRP A 35 4.69 9.55 -9.64
CA TRP A 35 4.53 11.01 -9.56
C TRP A 35 5.45 11.80 -10.49
N ASN A 36 6.76 11.56 -10.40
CA ASN A 36 7.76 12.41 -11.06
C ASN A 36 7.58 12.52 -12.57
N LYS A 37 7.01 11.49 -13.20
CA LYS A 37 6.80 11.46 -14.65
C LYS A 37 5.33 11.67 -15.05
N PHE A 38 4.39 11.12 -14.28
CA PHE A 38 3.00 11.00 -14.71
C PHE A 38 2.03 11.89 -13.94
N GLY A 39 2.38 12.36 -12.73
CA GLY A 39 1.46 13.12 -11.88
C GLY A 39 0.11 12.40 -11.73
N CYS A 40 -1.00 13.13 -11.93
CA CYS A 40 -2.34 12.55 -11.89
C CYS A 40 -2.73 11.69 -13.12
N ASN A 41 -1.86 11.50 -14.12
CA ASN A 41 -2.15 10.63 -15.26
C ASN A 41 -1.74 9.19 -14.95
N VAL A 42 -2.42 8.58 -13.98
CA VAL A 42 -2.18 7.22 -13.48
C VAL A 42 -3.43 6.37 -13.68
N ASP A 43 -3.26 5.18 -14.26
CA ASP A 43 -4.32 4.20 -14.43
C ASP A 43 -3.79 2.76 -14.28
N GLU A 44 -4.71 1.80 -14.23
CA GLU A 44 -4.40 0.39 -14.03
C GLU A 44 -3.47 -0.20 -15.10
N ASN A 45 -3.64 0.16 -16.37
CA ASN A 45 -2.84 -0.39 -17.45
C ASN A 45 -1.40 0.12 -17.35
N MET A 46 -1.23 1.42 -17.10
CA MET A 46 0.09 2.01 -16.88
C MET A 46 0.82 1.34 -15.71
N ILE A 47 0.13 1.04 -14.60
CA ILE A 47 0.77 0.35 -13.47
C ILE A 47 1.17 -1.08 -13.81
N LYS A 48 0.35 -1.81 -14.58
CA LYS A 48 0.70 -3.15 -15.07
C LYS A 48 1.92 -3.11 -15.99
N GLU A 49 1.95 -2.16 -16.92
CA GLU A 49 3.08 -1.95 -17.83
C GLU A 49 4.37 -1.61 -17.07
N MET A 50 4.29 -0.78 -16.02
CA MET A 50 5.45 -0.47 -15.18
C MET A 50 5.95 -1.68 -14.38
N ALA A 51 5.04 -2.51 -13.88
CA ALA A 51 5.41 -3.78 -13.23
C ALA A 51 6.10 -4.73 -14.22
N ASP A 52 5.55 -4.87 -15.44
CA ASP A 52 6.15 -5.70 -16.49
C ASP A 52 7.53 -5.17 -16.90
N ALA A 53 7.67 -3.85 -17.08
CA ALA A 53 8.92 -3.21 -17.42
C ALA A 53 9.99 -3.38 -16.33
N MET A 54 9.59 -3.30 -15.06
CA MET A 54 10.50 -3.51 -13.93
C MET A 54 11.08 -4.94 -13.93
N VAL A 55 10.28 -5.94 -14.31
CA VAL A 55 10.76 -7.32 -14.49
C VAL A 55 11.61 -7.45 -15.75
N SER A 56 11.09 -7.04 -16.91
CA SER A 56 11.76 -7.29 -18.20
C SER A 56 13.08 -6.55 -18.37
N SER A 57 13.25 -5.43 -17.65
CA SER A 57 14.51 -4.65 -17.66
C SER A 57 15.57 -5.20 -16.71
N GLY A 58 15.26 -6.18 -15.85
CA GLY A 58 16.16 -6.66 -14.79
C GLY A 58 16.25 -5.75 -13.57
N MET A 59 15.46 -4.65 -13.52
CA MET A 59 15.41 -3.75 -12.37
C MET A 59 14.92 -4.47 -11.11
N LYS A 60 13.95 -5.38 -11.27
CA LYS A 60 13.50 -6.24 -10.17
C LYS A 60 14.65 -7.06 -9.59
N ASP A 61 15.42 -7.74 -10.44
CA ASP A 61 16.56 -8.56 -10.01
C ASP A 61 17.68 -7.71 -9.39
N ALA A 62 17.74 -6.41 -9.72
CA ALA A 62 18.62 -5.43 -9.10
C ALA A 62 18.09 -4.89 -7.74
N GLY A 63 16.94 -5.38 -7.25
CA GLY A 63 16.36 -5.05 -5.94
C GLY A 63 15.26 -3.99 -5.95
N TYR A 64 14.79 -3.55 -7.12
CA TYR A 64 13.63 -2.64 -7.19
C TYR A 64 12.33 -3.46 -7.07
N GLU A 65 11.72 -3.46 -5.90
CA GLU A 65 10.62 -4.37 -5.53
C GLU A 65 9.29 -3.64 -5.28
N TYR A 66 9.31 -2.31 -5.17
CA TYR A 66 8.10 -1.52 -4.91
C TYR A 66 7.59 -0.82 -6.17
N ILE A 67 6.29 -1.01 -6.45
CA ILE A 67 5.52 -0.17 -7.38
C ILE A 67 4.62 0.74 -6.54
N VAL A 68 4.94 2.04 -6.51
CA VAL A 68 4.22 3.04 -5.72
C VAL A 68 3.31 3.86 -6.63
N ILE A 69 2.01 3.66 -6.45
CA ILE A 69 0.98 4.51 -7.03
C ILE A 69 0.86 5.73 -6.14
N ASP A 70 1.22 6.90 -6.67
CA ASP A 70 1.11 8.18 -5.97
C ASP A 70 -0.33 8.72 -6.04
N ASP A 71 -0.55 10.03 -5.90
CA ASP A 71 -1.87 10.62 -5.79
C ASP A 71 -2.79 10.44 -7.03
N CYS A 72 -4.06 10.84 -6.89
CA CYS A 72 -5.08 10.91 -7.93
C CYS A 72 -5.63 9.54 -8.42
N TRP A 73 -5.45 8.47 -7.63
CA TRP A 73 -6.08 7.16 -7.89
C TRP A 73 -7.48 7.00 -7.28
N GLN A 74 -7.81 7.85 -6.29
CA GLN A 74 -9.06 7.87 -5.55
C GLN A 74 -10.04 8.92 -6.06
N VAL A 75 -11.34 8.67 -5.95
CA VAL A 75 -12.41 9.62 -6.34
C VAL A 75 -13.32 10.06 -5.21
N SER A 76 -13.56 9.21 -4.22
CA SER A 76 -14.51 9.51 -3.14
C SER A 76 -14.38 8.53 -1.97
N ARG A 77 -15.33 8.59 -1.03
CA ARG A 77 -15.52 7.58 0.01
C ARG A 77 -16.95 7.06 -0.02
N ASP A 78 -17.13 5.77 0.29
CA ASP A 78 -18.46 5.17 0.44
C ASP A 78 -19.16 5.62 1.73
N GLY A 79 -20.40 5.15 1.95
CA GLY A 79 -21.17 5.48 3.16
C GLY A 79 -20.58 4.97 4.48
N LEU A 80 -19.57 4.08 4.42
CA LEU A 80 -18.82 3.58 5.58
C LEU A 80 -17.47 4.31 5.74
N GLY A 81 -17.14 5.23 4.83
CA GLY A 81 -15.89 5.98 4.82
C GLY A 81 -14.72 5.27 4.13
N ASN A 82 -14.93 4.13 3.47
CA ASN A 82 -13.87 3.45 2.71
C ASN A 82 -13.50 4.27 1.47
N ILE A 83 -12.22 4.33 1.12
CA ILE A 83 -11.75 5.02 -0.09
C ILE A 83 -12.22 4.25 -1.33
N ILE A 84 -12.80 4.96 -2.29
CA ILE A 84 -13.18 4.43 -3.60
C ILE A 84 -12.10 4.84 -4.61
N ALA A 85 -11.48 3.85 -5.24
CA ALA A 85 -10.61 4.06 -6.40
C ALA A 85 -11.44 4.53 -7.60
N ASP A 86 -10.85 5.34 -8.48
CA ASP A 86 -11.47 5.75 -9.74
C ASP A 86 -11.86 4.52 -10.57
N PRO A 87 -13.17 4.25 -10.81
CA PRO A 87 -13.61 3.06 -11.52
C PRO A 87 -13.34 3.11 -13.03
N GLU A 88 -13.08 4.29 -13.60
CA GLU A 88 -12.71 4.43 -15.01
C GLU A 88 -11.22 4.13 -15.19
N ARG A 89 -10.37 4.61 -14.27
CA ARG A 89 -8.91 4.39 -14.33
C ARG A 89 -8.48 3.04 -13.75
N PHE A 90 -9.20 2.52 -12.76
CA PHE A 90 -8.92 1.25 -12.07
C PHE A 90 -10.12 0.31 -12.14
N PRO A 91 -10.55 -0.13 -13.34
CA PRO A 91 -11.80 -0.85 -13.54
C PRO A 91 -11.83 -2.24 -12.87
N SER A 92 -10.68 -2.87 -12.63
CA SER A 92 -10.62 -4.14 -11.87
C SER A 92 -10.52 -3.94 -10.36
N GLY A 93 -10.30 -2.70 -9.92
CA GLY A 93 -10.06 -2.33 -8.54
C GLY A 93 -8.66 -2.68 -8.02
N MET A 94 -8.25 -2.01 -6.95
CA MET A 94 -6.88 -2.10 -6.39
C MET A 94 -6.49 -3.51 -5.95
N LYS A 95 -7.43 -4.34 -5.51
CA LYS A 95 -7.16 -5.73 -5.10
C LYS A 95 -6.71 -6.60 -6.28
N ALA A 96 -7.35 -6.46 -7.43
CA ALA A 96 -6.98 -7.22 -8.62
C ALA A 96 -5.64 -6.73 -9.18
N LEU A 97 -5.42 -5.41 -9.19
CA LEU A 97 -4.13 -4.81 -9.57
C LEU A 97 -2.99 -5.28 -8.64
N ALA A 98 -3.18 -5.28 -7.33
CA ALA A 98 -2.19 -5.81 -6.39
C ALA A 98 -1.91 -7.31 -6.64
N GLY A 99 -2.94 -8.10 -6.92
CA GLY A 99 -2.78 -9.50 -7.32
C GLY A 99 -1.95 -9.67 -8.59
N TYR A 100 -2.12 -8.78 -9.58
CA TYR A 100 -1.30 -8.75 -10.78
C TYR A 100 0.16 -8.42 -10.46
N VAL A 101 0.43 -7.35 -9.70
CA VAL A 101 1.80 -6.96 -9.34
C VAL A 101 2.50 -8.08 -8.60
N HIS A 102 1.87 -8.68 -7.58
CA HIS A 102 2.44 -9.82 -6.85
C HIS A 102 2.69 -11.06 -7.73
N SER A 103 1.92 -11.25 -8.82
CA SER A 103 2.15 -12.36 -9.75
C SER A 103 3.45 -12.22 -10.55
N LYS A 104 4.02 -11.00 -10.60
CA LYS A 104 5.35 -10.72 -11.18
C LYS A 104 6.49 -11.00 -10.19
N GLY A 105 6.13 -11.43 -8.97
CA GLY A 105 6.97 -11.67 -7.82
C GLY A 105 7.53 -10.38 -7.24
#